data_AF-C9YDW7-F1
#
_entry.id   AF-C9YDW7-F1
#
_cell.length_a   1.000
_cell.length_b   1.000
_cell.length_c   1.000
_cell.angle_alpha   90.00
_cell.angle_beta   90.00
_cell.angle_gamma   90.00
#
_symmetry.space_group_name_H-M   'P 1'
#
loop_
_entity.id
_entity.type
_entity.pdbx_description
1 polymer ?
#
loop_
_entity_poly.entity_id
_entity_poly.type
_entity_poly.pdbx_seq_one_letter_code
_entity_poly.pdbx_strand_id
1 'polypeptide(L)'
;MHGDFARRADVRILDRFVTVALPRVRDFRGISGRAFDGRGNYNIGVKEQIIFPEIEYDKVDALRGLNISITTTAKTDEECKALLAGFRFPFKN
;
A
#
# COMPACT_ATOMS: atom_id res chain seq x y z
N MET A 1 14.14 19.61 16.31
CA MET A 1 12.70 19.24 16.34
C MET A 1 12.13 19.25 14.92
N HIS A 2 12.66 18.43 14.00
CA HIS A 2 12.35 18.50 12.56
C HIS A 2 12.25 17.13 11.85
N GLY A 3 12.19 16.02 12.60
CA GLY A 3 12.25 14.66 12.04
C GLY A 3 10.95 13.84 12.08
N ASP A 4 9.92 14.26 12.81
CA ASP A 4 8.75 13.40 13.09
C ASP A 4 7.51 13.71 12.24
N PHE A 5 7.49 14.82 11.51
CA PHE A 5 6.32 15.17 10.70
C PHE A 5 6.20 14.30 9.45
N ALA A 6 7.33 13.97 8.80
CA ALA A 6 7.37 13.04 7.68
C ALA A 6 6.86 11.64 8.09
N ARG A 7 7.41 11.08 9.18
CA ARG A 7 7.01 9.76 9.71
C ARG A 7 5.51 9.65 9.99
N ARG A 8 4.88 10.72 10.50
CA ARG A 8 3.44 10.73 10.82
C ARG A 8 2.57 10.89 9.57
N ALA A 9 3.04 11.60 8.55
CA ALA A 9 2.33 11.71 7.29
C ALA A 9 2.29 10.36 6.55
N ASP A 10 3.41 9.63 6.56
CA ASP A 10 3.56 8.36 5.86
C ASP A 10 2.63 7.27 6.42
N VAL A 11 2.54 7.15 7.76
CA VAL A 11 1.65 6.17 8.41
C VAL A 11 0.17 6.46 8.12
N ARG A 12 -0.23 7.74 8.08
CA ARG A 12 -1.61 8.13 7.78
C ARG A 12 -2.02 7.85 6.34
N ILE A 13 -1.08 7.91 5.40
CA ILE A 13 -1.32 7.54 4.00
C ILE A 13 -1.47 6.02 3.90
N LEU A 14 -0.61 5.28 4.58
CA LEU A 14 -0.64 3.82 4.60
C LEU A 14 -1.97 3.28 5.18
N ASP A 15 -2.42 3.83 6.31
CA ASP A 15 -3.68 3.44 6.94
C ASP A 15 -4.89 3.71 6.03
N ARG A 16 -4.95 4.89 5.39
CA ARG A 16 -6.00 5.21 4.41
C ARG A 16 -5.92 4.34 3.16
N PHE A 17 -4.71 3.98 2.71
CA PHE A 17 -4.54 3.05 1.61
C PHE A 17 -5.18 1.70 1.93
N VAL A 18 -4.92 1.16 3.13
CA VAL A 18 -5.45 -0.14 3.56
C VAL A 18 -6.96 -0.12 3.79
N THR A 19 -7.45 0.92 4.47
CA THR A 19 -8.85 0.98 4.95
C THR A 19 -9.81 1.57 3.93
N VAL A 20 -9.34 2.42 3.01
CA VAL A 20 -10.19 3.16 2.06
C VAL A 20 -9.89 2.79 0.62
N ALA A 21 -8.62 2.77 0.21
CA ALA A 21 -8.25 2.57 -1.19
C ALA A 21 -8.31 1.09 -1.62
N LEU A 22 -7.72 0.17 -0.85
CA LEU A 22 -7.70 -1.26 -1.19
C LEU A 22 -9.10 -1.89 -1.35
N PRO A 23 -10.10 -1.62 -0.51
CA PRO A 23 -11.46 -2.14 -0.69
C PRO A 23 -12.15 -1.67 -1.98
N ARG A 24 -11.68 -0.57 -2.57
CA ARG A 24 -12.21 -0.01 -3.83
C ARG A 24 -11.55 -0.60 -5.07
N VAL A 25 -10.48 -1.39 -4.91
CA VAL A 25 -9.87 -2.12 -6.01
C VAL A 25 -10.90 -3.11 -6.57
N ARG A 26 -11.15 -3.05 -7.89
CA ARG A 26 -12.07 -3.99 -8.54
C ARG A 26 -11.53 -5.43 -8.44
N ASP A 27 -12.40 -6.38 -8.12
CA ASP A 27 -12.08 -7.79 -7.90
C ASP A 27 -11.00 -8.04 -6.83
N PHE A 28 -10.97 -7.19 -5.79
CA PHE A 28 -10.00 -7.32 -4.70
C PHE A 28 -10.16 -8.64 -3.95
N ARG A 29 -9.11 -9.47 -3.97
CA ARG A 29 -9.05 -10.78 -3.28
C ARG A 29 -7.99 -10.81 -2.18
N GLY A 30 -7.60 -9.64 -1.68
CA GLY A 30 -6.43 -9.49 -0.84
C GLY A 30 -5.15 -9.29 -1.66
N ILE A 31 -4.10 -8.87 -0.97
CA ILE A 31 -2.79 -8.61 -1.55
C ILE A 31 -1.92 -9.87 -1.53
N SER A 32 -1.06 -10.03 -2.54
CA SER A 32 -0.20 -11.20 -2.66
C SER A 32 0.93 -11.18 -1.62
N GLY A 33 1.02 -12.22 -0.78
CA GLY A 33 2.16 -12.41 0.12
C GLY A 33 3.48 -12.78 -0.59
N ARG A 34 3.54 -12.73 -1.93
CA ARG A 34 4.74 -13.06 -2.73
C ARG A 34 5.46 -11.85 -3.33
N ALA A 35 5.00 -10.63 -3.04
CA ALA A 35 5.54 -9.41 -3.66
C ALA A 35 6.64 -8.74 -2.81
N PHE A 36 7.28 -9.52 -1.94
CA PHE A 36 8.46 -9.13 -1.19
C PHE A 36 9.74 -9.33 -2.02
N ASP A 37 10.77 -8.54 -1.72
CA ASP A 37 12.02 -8.53 -2.49
C ASP A 37 13.20 -9.27 -1.82
N GLY A 38 12.98 -9.93 -0.69
CA GLY A 38 14.02 -10.61 0.09
C GLY A 38 14.79 -9.69 1.03
N ARG A 39 14.50 -8.38 1.05
CA ARG A 39 15.18 -7.36 1.87
C ARG A 39 14.23 -6.59 2.77
N GLY A 40 13.04 -7.13 3.01
CA GLY A 40 12.03 -6.48 3.85
C GLY A 40 11.30 -5.33 3.15
N ASN A 41 11.37 -5.24 1.81
CA ASN A 41 10.52 -4.32 1.05
C ASN A 41 9.36 -5.06 0.42
N TYR A 42 8.23 -4.38 0.31
CA TYR A 42 7.02 -4.93 -0.30
C TYR A 42 6.55 -4.04 -1.44
N ASN A 43 6.31 -4.64 -2.60
CA ASN A 43 5.88 -3.92 -3.81
C ASN A 43 4.46 -4.33 -4.18
N ILE A 44 3.58 -3.36 -4.42
CA ILE A 44 2.23 -3.62 -4.89
C ILE A 44 1.90 -2.78 -6.11
N GLY A 45 1.44 -3.46 -7.15
CA GLY A 45 0.88 -2.84 -8.34
C GLY A 45 -0.62 -2.62 -8.17
N VAL A 46 -1.06 -1.37 -8.30
CA VAL A 46 -2.44 -0.95 -8.41
C VAL A 46 -2.74 -0.69 -9.89
N LYS A 47 -3.76 -1.35 -10.44
CA LYS A 47 -4.10 -1.21 -11.87
C LYS A 47 -4.74 0.14 -12.20
N GLU A 48 -5.45 0.71 -11.24
CA GLU A 48 -6.31 1.87 -11.46
C GLU A 48 -6.11 2.87 -10.32
N GLN A 49 -5.59 4.06 -10.62
CA GLN A 49 -5.39 5.11 -9.62
C GLN A 49 -6.70 5.62 -8.99
N ILE A 50 -7.85 5.43 -9.65
CA ILE A 50 -9.17 5.89 -9.19
C ILE A 50 -9.66 5.20 -7.91
N ILE A 51 -8.92 4.24 -7.36
CA ILE A 51 -9.20 3.65 -6.04
C ILE A 51 -9.06 4.67 -4.90
N PHE A 52 -8.28 5.73 -5.11
CA PHE A 52 -8.10 6.80 -4.14
C PHE A 52 -9.30 7.75 -4.18
N PRO A 53 -9.98 8.02 -3.04
CA PRO A 53 -11.09 8.97 -2.97
C PRO A 53 -10.74 10.38 -3.43
N GLU A 54 -9.47 10.75 -3.36
CA GLU A 54 -8.97 12.06 -3.75
C GLU A 54 -8.93 12.26 -5.27
N ILE A 55 -9.06 11.18 -6.07
CA ILE A 55 -9.04 11.24 -7.52
C ILE A 55 -10.46 11.32 -8.07
N GLU A 56 -10.77 12.42 -8.75
CA GLU A 56 -12.03 12.62 -9.46
C GLU A 56 -12.01 11.89 -10.80
N TYR A 57 -12.87 10.89 -10.97
CA TYR A 57 -12.94 10.09 -12.19
C TYR A 57 -13.13 10.94 -13.45
N ASP A 58 -13.99 11.96 -13.39
CA ASP A 58 -14.33 12.83 -14.53
C ASP A 58 -13.17 13.72 -15.00
N LYS A 59 -12.12 13.88 -14.16
CA LYS A 59 -10.92 14.64 -14.50
C LYS A 59 -9.77 13.74 -14.99
N VAL A 60 -9.98 12.43 -15.04
CA VAL A 60 -8.96 11.46 -15.46
C VAL A 60 -9.16 11.12 -16.94
N ASP A 61 -8.25 11.61 -17.79
CA ASP A 61 -8.29 11.33 -19.24
C ASP A 61 -8.08 9.83 -19.56
N ALA A 62 -7.31 9.13 -18.73
CA ALA A 62 -7.01 7.71 -18.91
C ALA A 62 -6.69 7.01 -17.59
N LEU A 63 -7.20 5.79 -17.42
CA LEU A 63 -6.86 4.93 -16.29
C LEU A 63 -5.39 4.53 -16.36
N ARG A 64 -4.64 4.95 -15.33
CA ARG A 64 -3.23 4.61 -15.17
C ARG A 64 -3.04 3.70 -13.95
N GLY A 65 -2.11 2.77 -14.10
CA GLY A 65 -1.61 1.98 -12.99
C GLY A 65 -0.59 2.76 -12.16
N LEU A 66 -0.46 2.36 -10.91
CA LEU A 66 0.50 2.90 -9.94
C LEU A 66 1.23 1.74 -9.28
N ASN A 67 2.55 1.83 -9.18
CA ASN A 67 3.34 0.92 -8.35
C ASN A 67 3.67 1.62 -7.04
N ILE A 68 3.36 0.95 -5.93
CA ILE A 68 3.64 1.43 -4.58
C ILE A 68 4.67 0.49 -3.97
N SER A 69 5.81 1.04 -3.57
CA SER A 69 6.86 0.33 -2.87
C SER A 69 6.88 0.77 -1.42
N ILE A 70 6.69 -0.18 -0.50
CA ILE A 70 6.76 0.04 0.93
C ILE A 70 8.12 -0.45 1.40
N THR A 71 9.01 0.52 1.65
CA THR A 71 10.32 0.27 2.25
C THR A 71 10.19 0.31 3.76
N THR A 72 10.55 -0.79 4.42
CA THR A 72 10.49 -0.89 5.89
C THR A 72 11.88 -1.04 6.47
N THR A 73 11.99 -0.99 7.80
CA THR A 73 13.24 -1.28 8.51
C THR A 73 13.46 -2.79 8.75
N ALA A 74 12.53 -3.64 8.31
CA ALA A 74 12.65 -5.08 8.41
C ALA A 74 13.85 -5.57 7.59
N LYS A 75 14.52 -6.62 8.07
CA LYS A 75 15.66 -7.23 7.36
C LYS A 75 15.25 -8.45 6.54
N THR A 76 14.09 -9.03 6.85
CA THR A 76 13.56 -10.21 6.18
C THR A 76 12.12 -9.99 5.71
N ASP A 77 11.69 -10.79 4.74
CA ASP A 77 10.32 -10.75 4.23
C ASP A 77 9.31 -11.17 5.30
N GLU A 78 9.69 -12.07 6.20
CA GLU A 78 8.87 -12.53 7.32
C GLU A 78 8.61 -11.40 8.31
N GLU A 79 9.66 -10.65 8.69
CA GLU A 79 9.55 -9.48 9.55
C GLU A 79 8.68 -8.38 8.89
N CYS A 80 8.89 -8.13 7.60
CA CYS A 80 8.09 -7.16 6.85
C CYS A 80 6.63 -7.58 6.77
N LYS A 81 6.35 -8.86 6.48
CA LYS A 81 5.00 -9.41 6.45
C LYS A 81 4.31 -9.31 7.80
N ALA A 82 5.01 -9.63 8.89
CA ALA A 82 4.49 -9.50 10.26
C ALA A 82 4.18 -8.05 10.60
N LEU A 83 5.06 -7.11 10.23
CA LEU A 83 4.85 -5.68 10.41
C LEU A 83 3.59 -5.20 9.66
N LEU A 84 3.49 -5.51 8.37
CA LEU A 84 2.35 -5.13 7.53
C LEU A 84 1.04 -5.78 8.01
N ALA A 85 1.10 -7.03 8.50
CA ALA A 85 -0.06 -7.69 9.11
C ALA A 85 -0.52 -6.96 10.39
N GLY A 86 0.41 -6.42 11.19
CA GLY A 86 0.10 -5.54 12.31
C GLY A 86 -0.62 -4.25 11.89
N PHE A 87 -0.30 -3.72 10.70
CA PHE A 87 -1.03 -2.61 10.06
C PHE A 87 -2.31 -3.04 9.32
N ARG A 88 -2.84 -4.23 9.63
CA ARG A 88 -4.09 -4.78 9.05
C ARG A 88 -4.07 -4.91 7.53
N PHE A 89 -2.89 -5.12 6.94
CA PHE A 89 -2.80 -5.41 5.51
C PHE A 89 -3.59 -6.68 5.18
N PRO A 90 -4.54 -6.65 4.23
CA PRO A 90 -5.40 -7.77 3.88
C PRO A 90 -4.66 -8.77 2.99
N PHE A 91 -3.67 -9.46 3.54
CA PHE A 91 -2.95 -10.51 2.82
C PHE A 91 -3.89 -11.65 2.42
N LYS A 92 -3.75 -12.09 1.18
CA LYS A 92 -4.40 -13.29 0.68
C LYS A 92 -3.67 -14.52 1.26
N ASN A 93 -4.42 -15.42 1.90
CA ASN A 93 -3.95 -16.75 2.31
C ASN A 93 -3.73 -17.65 1.09
#